data_AF-A0AAE9EL88-F1
#
_entry.id   AF-A0AAE9EL88-F1
#
_cell.length_a   1.000
_cell.length_b   1.000
_cell.length_c   1.000
_cell.angle_alpha   90.00
_cell.angle_beta   90.00
_cell.angle_gamma   90.00
#
_symmetry.space_group_name_H-M   'P 1'
#
loop_
_entity.id
_entity.type
_entity.pdbx_description
1 polymer ?
#
loop_
_entity_poly.entity_id
_entity_poly.type
_entity_poly.pdbx_seq_one_letter_code
_entity_poly.pdbx_strand_id
1 'polypeptide(L)'
;MKNSNARPPRDAISHVSPKSRKIRKSTSAERREKEKVTNRLRQLVAAEEGADQYDLVMATIAHIRELQAQLSGKENSLPAGFEHLFSTSASVSPASSRPESPESQNSTSSV
;
A
#
# COMPACT_ATOMS: atom_id res chain seq x y z
N MET A 1 4.37 33.33 70.17
CA MET A 1 4.60 33.84 68.79
C MET A 1 6.08 33.72 68.45
N LYS A 2 6.43 32.95 67.42
CA LYS A 2 7.62 33.04 66.54
C LYS A 2 7.82 31.68 65.88
N ASN A 3 7.21 31.50 64.72
CA ASN A 3 7.30 30.28 63.95
C ASN A 3 8.55 30.39 63.06
N SER A 4 9.53 29.51 63.24
CA SER A 4 10.68 29.40 62.34
C SER A 4 10.62 28.07 61.59
N ASN A 5 10.09 28.12 60.36
CA ASN A 5 10.05 26.99 59.44
C ASN A 5 11.44 26.34 59.32
N ALA A 6 11.57 25.08 59.73
CA ALA A 6 12.66 24.23 59.32
C ALA A 6 12.52 23.98 57.81
N ARG A 7 13.26 24.74 57.01
CA ARG A 7 13.29 24.61 55.55
C ARG A 7 13.82 23.21 55.20
N PRO A 8 13.12 22.40 54.39
CA PRO A 8 13.71 21.16 53.90
C PRO A 8 14.96 21.48 53.06
N PRO A 9 15.99 20.62 53.06
CA PRO A 9 17.16 20.83 52.21
C PRO A 9 16.69 20.85 50.75
N ARG A 10 16.83 22.03 50.13
CA ARG A 10 16.53 22.22 48.71
C ARG A 10 17.60 21.49 47.89
N ASP A 11 17.18 20.92 46.77
CA ASP A 11 18.07 20.55 45.67
C ASP A 11 19.04 19.39 45.92
N ALA A 12 18.53 18.29 46.52
CA ALA A 12 19.01 16.95 46.18
C ALA A 12 18.49 16.52 44.79
N ILE A 13 18.73 17.35 43.76
CA ILE A 13 18.57 16.92 42.38
C ILE A 13 19.66 15.88 42.16
N SER A 14 19.26 14.61 42.16
CA SER A 14 20.14 13.49 41.82
C SER A 14 20.85 13.83 40.51
N HIS A 15 22.16 14.07 40.58
CA HIS A 15 23.02 14.16 39.42
C HIS A 15 23.21 12.74 38.87
N VAL A 16 22.12 12.14 38.39
CA VAL A 16 22.17 11.20 37.27
C VAL A 16 22.81 11.97 36.13
N SER A 17 24.14 11.88 36.08
CA SER A 17 24.98 12.39 35.01
C SER A 17 24.25 12.10 33.69
N PRO A 18 24.08 13.10 32.81
CA PRO A 18 23.40 12.87 31.55
C PRO A 18 24.25 11.87 30.76
N LYS A 19 23.92 10.58 30.92
CA LYS A 19 24.46 9.43 30.17
C LYS A 19 24.33 9.85 28.73
N SER A 20 25.45 10.32 28.18
CA SER A 20 25.38 11.29 27.10
C SER A 20 24.69 10.61 25.95
N ARG A 21 23.42 10.97 25.73
CA ARG A 21 22.58 10.39 24.69
C ARG A 21 23.26 10.84 23.43
N LYS A 22 24.14 9.98 22.90
CA LYS A 22 25.05 10.32 21.82
C LYS A 22 24.18 10.40 20.58
N ILE A 23 23.58 11.58 20.38
CA ILE A 23 22.85 11.96 19.19
C ILE A 23 23.85 11.75 18.07
N ARG A 24 23.72 10.63 17.36
CA ARG A 24 24.62 10.29 16.26
C ARG A 24 24.36 11.36 15.21
N LYS A 25 25.28 12.34 15.14
CA LYS A 25 25.27 13.36 14.08
C LYS A 25 25.26 12.61 12.75
N SER A 26 24.36 12.99 11.85
CA SER A 26 24.25 12.32 10.56
C SER A 26 25.58 12.34 9.83
N THR A 27 25.97 11.19 9.29
CA THR A 27 27.25 11.06 8.59
C THR A 27 27.21 11.77 7.24
N SER A 28 28.37 12.10 6.67
CA SER A 28 28.44 12.71 5.33
C SER A 28 27.76 11.82 4.26
N ALA A 29 27.93 10.49 4.37
CA ALA A 29 27.27 9.52 3.50
C ALA A 29 25.72 9.57 3.64
N GLU A 30 25.21 9.54 4.87
CA GLU A 30 23.77 9.60 5.16
C GLU A 30 23.12 10.90 4.64
N ARG A 31 23.83 12.04 4.72
CA ARG A 31 23.34 13.31 4.18
C ARG A 31 23.23 13.27 2.65
N ARG A 32 24.27 12.77 1.97
CA ARG A 32 24.27 12.59 0.50
C ARG A 32 23.19 11.62 0.04
N GLU A 33 22.90 10.58 0.82
CA GLU A 33 21.82 9.64 0.54
C GLU A 33 20.44 10.31 0.67
N LYS A 34 20.20 11.03 1.77
CA LYS A 34 18.95 11.80 1.98
C LYS A 34 18.72 12.85 0.89
N GLU A 35 19.78 13.54 0.47
CA GLU A 35 19.75 14.50 -0.64
C GLU A 35 19.37 13.83 -1.97
N LYS A 36 20.00 12.68 -2.31
CA LYS A 36 19.63 11.88 -3.49
C LYS A 36 18.16 11.44 -3.47
N VAL A 37 17.67 10.94 -2.34
CA VAL A 37 16.26 10.52 -2.18
C VAL A 37 15.33 11.72 -2.36
N THR A 38 15.64 12.86 -1.74
CA THR A 38 14.85 14.10 -1.84
C THR A 38 14.78 14.60 -3.28
N ASN A 39 15.91 14.67 -3.99
CA ASN A 39 15.97 15.10 -5.38
C ASN A 39 15.24 14.12 -6.32
N ARG A 40 15.33 12.82 -6.04
CA ARG A 40 14.59 11.81 -6.82
C ARG A 40 13.08 11.92 -6.59
N LEU A 41 12.62 12.20 -5.37
CA LEU A 41 11.21 12.45 -5.10
C LEU A 41 10.71 13.69 -5.86
N ARG A 42 11.44 14.82 -5.81
CA ARG A 42 11.08 16.04 -6.57
C ARG A 42 10.86 15.75 -8.06
N GLN A 43 11.78 15.01 -8.69
CA GLN A 43 11.68 14.61 -10.09
C GLN A 43 10.45 13.73 -10.38
N LEU A 44 10.12 12.80 -9.49
CA LEU A 44 9.00 11.87 -9.69
C LEU A 44 7.64 12.55 -9.55
N VAL A 45 7.52 13.53 -8.64
CA VAL A 45 6.25 14.21 -8.34
C VAL A 45 6.12 15.58 -9.02
N ALA A 46 7.07 15.91 -9.90
CA ALA A 46 7.19 17.22 -10.57
C ALA A 46 7.12 18.43 -9.62
N ALA A 47 7.65 18.28 -8.39
CA ALA A 47 7.66 19.36 -7.40
C ALA A 47 8.72 20.43 -7.70
N GLU A 48 8.41 21.68 -7.35
CA GLU A 48 9.27 22.84 -7.55
C GLU A 48 10.65 22.67 -6.90
N GLU A 49 11.68 23.20 -7.57
CA GLU A 49 13.07 23.22 -7.13
C GLU A 49 13.28 24.28 -6.04
N GLY A 50 12.69 24.02 -4.87
CA GLY A 50 12.66 24.96 -3.74
C GLY A 50 11.58 24.63 -2.70
N ALA A 51 10.53 23.90 -3.09
CA ALA A 51 9.44 23.49 -2.18
C ALA A 51 10.00 22.83 -0.91
N ASP A 52 9.38 23.10 0.25
CA ASP A 52 9.92 22.62 1.52
C ASP A 52 9.77 21.09 1.68
N GLN A 53 10.28 20.54 2.78
CA GLN A 53 10.20 19.08 2.99
C GLN A 53 8.77 18.60 3.25
N TYR A 54 7.90 19.44 3.83
CA TYR A 54 6.51 19.12 4.10
C TYR A 54 5.69 19.10 2.81
N ASP A 55 5.81 20.15 1.99
CA ASP A 55 5.15 20.28 0.69
C ASP A 55 5.55 19.15 -0.26
N LEU A 56 6.84 18.80 -0.30
CA LEU A 56 7.34 17.67 -1.09
C LEU A 56 6.69 16.34 -0.66
N VAL A 57 6.53 16.12 0.65
CA VAL A 57 5.86 14.91 1.17
C VAL A 57 4.37 14.93 0.86
N MET A 58 3.69 16.08 0.99
CA MET A 58 2.28 16.23 0.67
C MET A 58 2.00 16.02 -0.84
N ALA A 59 2.84 16.58 -1.72
CA ALA A 59 2.79 16.33 -3.16
C ALA A 59 3.03 14.84 -3.49
N THR A 60 3.97 14.20 -2.81
CA THR A 60 4.21 12.75 -2.94
C THR A 60 2.99 11.92 -2.54
N ILE A 61 2.32 12.26 -1.43
CA ILE A 61 1.10 11.58 -0.99
C ILE A 61 -0.04 11.79 -2.00
N ALA A 62 -0.19 12.99 -2.55
CA ALA A 62 -1.19 13.29 -3.57
C ALA A 62 -0.96 12.46 -4.84
N HIS A 63 0.27 12.42 -5.34
CA HIS A 63 0.63 11.64 -6.53
C HIS A 63 0.45 10.13 -6.33
N ILE A 64 0.78 9.57 -5.15
CA ILE A 64 0.51 8.16 -4.84
C ILE A 64 -1.00 7.85 -4.90
N ARG A 65 -1.84 8.73 -4.36
CA ARG A 65 -3.31 8.56 -4.41
C ARG A 65 -3.85 8.65 -5.84
N GLU A 66 -3.30 9.55 -6.65
CA GLU A 66 -3.62 9.64 -8.07
C GLU A 66 -3.29 8.34 -8.82
N LEU A 67 -2.07 7.81 -8.64
CA LEU A 67 -1.65 6.53 -9.23
C LEU A 67 -2.54 5.38 -8.76
N GLN A 68 -2.91 5.33 -7.48
CA GLN A 68 -3.84 4.33 -6.95
C GLN A 68 -5.23 4.44 -7.60
N ALA A 69 -5.75 5.65 -7.80
CA ALA A 69 -7.01 5.87 -8.51
C ALA A 69 -6.92 5.40 -9.98
N GLN A 70 -5.83 5.77 -10.68
CA GLN A 70 -5.58 5.35 -12.06
C GLN A 70 -5.43 3.83 -12.23
N LEU A 71 -4.94 3.12 -11.20
CA LEU A 71 -4.88 1.65 -11.20
C LEU A 71 -6.27 1.07 -10.94
N SER A 72 -6.96 1.50 -9.88
CA SER A 72 -8.30 0.99 -9.53
C SER A 72 -9.35 1.15 -10.64
N GLY A 73 -9.23 2.18 -11.48
CA GLY A 73 -10.11 2.40 -12.64
C GLY A 73 -9.76 1.57 -13.90
N LYS A 74 -8.67 0.79 -13.89
CA LYS A 74 -8.23 -0.07 -15.01
C LYS A 74 -8.46 -1.55 -14.75
N GLU A 75 -9.01 -1.91 -13.59
CA GLU A 75 -9.25 -3.29 -13.20
C GLU A 75 -10.61 -3.74 -13.79
N ASN A 76 -10.55 -4.54 -14.87
CA ASN A 76 -11.64 -5.34 -15.45
C ASN A 76 -12.56 -4.69 -16.53
N SER A 77 -12.12 -3.68 -17.28
CA SER A 77 -12.77 -3.34 -18.56
C SER A 77 -11.89 -3.74 -19.75
N LEU A 78 -12.41 -4.59 -20.65
CA LEU A 78 -11.86 -4.67 -22.01
C LEU A 78 -11.95 -3.27 -22.67
N PRO A 79 -11.04 -2.92 -23.61
CA PRO A 79 -11.15 -1.65 -24.32
C PRO A 79 -12.51 -1.56 -25.02
N ALA A 80 -13.17 -0.41 -24.94
CA ALA A 80 -14.50 -0.21 -25.51
C ALA A 80 -14.51 -0.63 -27.00
N GLY A 81 -15.28 -1.67 -27.33
CA GLY A 81 -15.32 -2.31 -28.65
C GLY A 81 -14.78 -3.74 -28.72
N PHE A 82 -14.04 -4.23 -27.72
CA PHE A 82 -13.50 -5.60 -27.71
C PHE A 82 -14.51 -6.69 -27.30
N GLU A 83 -15.64 -6.34 -26.68
CA GLU A 83 -16.72 -7.26 -26.27
C GLU A 83 -17.24 -8.16 -27.42
N HIS A 84 -17.25 -7.64 -28.65
CA HIS A 84 -17.78 -8.35 -29.81
C HIS A 84 -16.88 -9.54 -30.25
N LEU A 85 -15.59 -9.49 -29.91
CA LEU A 85 -14.64 -10.57 -30.25
C LEU A 85 -14.92 -11.85 -29.45
N PHE A 86 -15.36 -11.72 -28.21
CA PHE A 86 -15.67 -12.86 -27.33
C PHE A 86 -17.13 -13.34 -27.49
N SER A 87 -18.04 -12.45 -27.89
CA SER A 87 -19.46 -12.77 -28.12
C SER A 87 -19.69 -13.71 -29.32
N THR A 88 -18.76 -13.78 -30.28
CA THR A 88 -18.97 -14.46 -31.58
C THR A 88 -18.71 -15.99 -31.52
N SER A 89 -18.16 -16.52 -30.42
CA SER A 89 -17.77 -17.95 -30.33
C SER A 89 -18.77 -18.87 -29.61
N ALA A 90 -19.88 -18.34 -29.08
CA ALA A 90 -20.85 -19.10 -28.28
C ALA A 90 -21.98 -19.79 -29.09
N SER A 91 -21.94 -19.73 -30.43
CA SER A 91 -22.95 -20.37 -31.30
C SER A 91 -22.48 -21.72 -31.85
N VAL A 92 -22.25 -22.69 -30.95
CA VAL A 92 -22.22 -24.11 -31.31
C VAL A 92 -23.45 -24.77 -30.69
N SER A 93 -24.49 -24.99 -31.50
CA SER A 93 -25.75 -25.56 -31.05
C SER A 93 -25.53 -26.92 -30.36
N PRO A 94 -26.19 -27.20 -29.22
CA PRO A 94 -26.25 -28.56 -28.71
C PRO A 94 -27.10 -29.39 -29.67
N ALA A 95 -26.45 -30.12 -30.58
CA ALA A 95 -27.10 -31.05 -31.49
C ALA A 95 -27.74 -32.19 -30.67
N SER A 96 -29.06 -32.07 -30.46
CA SER A 96 -29.89 -33.05 -29.79
C SER A 96 -30.02 -34.32 -30.66
N SER A 97 -29.06 -35.23 -30.53
CA SER A 97 -29.05 -36.53 -31.20
C SER A 97 -29.47 -37.63 -30.22
N ARG A 98 -30.77 -37.80 -30.03
CA ARG A 98 -31.39 -38.97 -29.39
C ARG A 98 -31.73 -40.02 -30.47
N PRO A 99 -31.19 -41.25 -30.39
CA PRO A 99 -31.84 -42.43 -30.95
C PRO A 99 -32.81 -43.05 -29.94
N GLU A 100 -33.73 -43.88 -30.43
CA GLU A 100 -34.79 -44.50 -29.63
C GLU A 100 -34.32 -45.59 -28.65
N SER A 101 -35.13 -45.79 -27.61
CA SER A 101 -35.24 -47.03 -26.82
C SER A 101 -36.51 -47.75 -27.31
N PRO A 102 -36.50 -49.09 -27.42
CA PRO A 102 -36.89 -49.97 -26.30
C PRO A 102 -35.66 -50.76 -25.78
N GLU A 103 -35.66 -51.96 -25.18
CA GLU A 103 -36.69 -52.88 -24.63
C GLU A 103 -36.08 -53.58 -23.37
N SER A 104 -36.92 -54.30 -22.63
CA SER A 104 -36.68 -55.31 -21.57
C SER A 104 -35.61 -56.39 -21.94
N GLN A 105 -34.95 -57.10 -21.02
CA GLN A 105 -35.45 -58.01 -19.96
C GLN A 105 -34.34 -58.21 -18.88
N ASN A 106 -34.59 -58.02 -17.57
CA ASN A 106 -35.15 -58.94 -16.56
C ASN A 106 -34.15 -59.96 -15.91
N SER A 107 -34.10 -59.94 -14.57
CA SER A 107 -33.65 -60.99 -13.61
C SER A 107 -32.16 -61.35 -13.39
N THR A 108 -31.68 -60.99 -12.19
CA THR A 108 -31.18 -61.90 -11.11
C THR A 108 -30.10 -62.96 -11.40
N SER A 109 -28.94 -62.86 -10.73
CA SER A 109 -28.54 -63.78 -9.62
C SER A 109 -27.21 -63.37 -8.96
N SER A 110 -27.08 -63.68 -7.67
CA SER A 110 -25.92 -63.45 -6.81
C SER A 110 -24.71 -64.33 -7.12
N VAL A 111 -23.52 -63.87 -6.70
CA VAL A 111 -22.41 -64.68 -6.17
C VAL A 111 -21.89 -64.01 -4.91
#